data_AF-A0A163JCM7-F1
#
_entry.id   AF-A0A163JCM7-F1
#
_cell.length_a   1.000
_cell.length_b   1.000
_cell.length_c   1.000
_cell.angle_alpha   90.00
_cell.angle_beta   90.00
_cell.angle_gamma   90.00
#
_symmetry.space_group_name_H-M   'P 1'
#
loop_
_entity.id
_entity.type
_entity.pdbx_description
1 polymer ?
#
loop_
_entity_poly.entity_id
_entity_poly.type
_entity_poly.pdbx_seq_one_letter_code
_entity_poly.pdbx_strand_id
1 'polypeptide(L)'
;MATYIKDEGSTCYRCYTFNLENNNSLQPTHLFSIMSLMHFIRQAKNKPEIFPIVGILGCALGGAVYMSIHQARAPDVVWDHKDNKYPWQDIQGNEQVKLATVNQKYDSRWHRTHW
;
A
#
# COMPACT_ATOMS: atom_id res chain seq x y z
N MET A 1 29.45 6.02 -21.45
CA MET A 1 30.33 7.04 -20.86
C MET A 1 30.38 6.79 -19.36
N ALA A 2 31.40 6.09 -18.87
CA ALA A 2 31.57 5.83 -17.45
C ALA A 2 32.40 6.97 -16.85
N THR A 3 31.82 7.75 -15.96
CA THR A 3 32.55 8.78 -15.21
C THR A 3 33.20 8.13 -14.00
N TYR A 4 34.54 8.13 -13.95
CA TYR A 4 35.32 7.69 -12.79
C TYR A 4 35.64 8.90 -11.91
N ILE A 5 35.15 8.91 -10.68
CA ILE A 5 35.62 9.82 -9.61
C ILE A 5 36.69 9.06 -8.84
N LYS A 6 37.88 9.65 -8.72
CA LYS A 6 39.07 9.06 -8.11
C LYS A 6 39.16 9.58 -6.67
N ASP A 7 38.80 8.77 -5.68
CA ASP A 7 39.03 9.09 -4.27
C ASP A 7 40.27 8.36 -3.75
N GLU A 8 41.27 9.16 -3.40
CA GLU A 8 42.61 8.77 -3.01
C GLU A 8 42.63 8.53 -1.49
N GLY A 9 42.31 7.30 -1.07
CA GLY A 9 42.55 6.87 0.31
C GLY A 9 41.45 5.98 0.90
N SER A 10 41.78 4.70 1.02
CA SER A 10 41.22 3.71 1.95
C SER A 10 39.74 3.26 1.82
N THR A 11 39.62 1.93 1.73
CA THR A 11 38.47 1.04 2.03
C THR A 11 37.37 0.86 0.97
N CYS A 12 37.45 -0.30 0.30
CA CYS A 12 36.40 -1.10 -0.35
C CYS A 12 35.12 -0.36 -0.79
N TYR A 13 35.11 0.15 -2.01
CA TYR A 13 33.87 0.34 -2.75
C TYR A 13 33.56 -0.95 -3.51
N ARG A 14 32.53 -1.68 -3.06
CA ARG A 14 31.94 -2.77 -3.84
C ARG A 14 31.38 -2.15 -5.12
N CYS A 15 32.05 -2.38 -6.25
CA CYS A 15 31.57 -2.00 -7.57
C CYS A 15 30.27 -2.77 -7.86
N TYR A 16 29.12 -2.09 -7.79
CA TYR A 16 27.91 -2.60 -8.44
C TYR A 16 28.05 -2.26 -9.92
N THR A 17 28.71 -3.12 -10.69
CA THR A 17 28.57 -3.07 -12.13
C THR A 17 27.17 -3.56 -12.48
N PHE A 18 26.28 -2.63 -12.84
CA PHE A 18 25.03 -3.00 -13.49
C PHE A 18 25.40 -3.46 -14.91
N ASN A 19 25.64 -4.77 -15.06
CA ASN A 19 25.81 -5.38 -16.36
C ASN A 19 24.50 -5.26 -17.13
N LEU A 20 24.45 -4.33 -18.09
CA LEU A 20 23.47 -4.37 -19.19
C LEU A 20 23.97 -5.39 -20.21
N GLU A 21 23.88 -6.68 -19.85
CA GLU A 21 24.07 -7.77 -20.81
C GLU A 21 22.79 -7.84 -21.66
N ASN A 22 22.87 -7.24 -22.85
CA ASN A 22 21.93 -7.42 -23.94
C ASN A 22 21.85 -8.92 -24.27
N ASN A 23 20.78 -9.56 -23.83
CA ASN A 23 20.35 -10.85 -24.36
C ASN A 23 18.87 -10.74 -24.73
N ASN A 24 18.62 -10.28 -25.95
CA ASN A 24 17.43 -10.67 -26.68
C ASN A 24 17.43 -12.19 -26.87
N SER A 25 17.01 -12.94 -25.86
CA SER A 25 16.49 -14.28 -26.03
C SER A 25 15.04 -14.26 -25.58
N LEU A 26 14.16 -14.46 -26.55
CA LEU A 26 12.72 -14.58 -26.38
C LEU A 26 12.42 -15.65 -25.33
N GLN A 27 12.02 -15.25 -24.12
CA GLN A 27 11.53 -16.15 -23.07
C GLN A 27 10.03 -15.89 -22.85
N PRO A 28 9.18 -16.94 -22.73
CA PRO A 28 7.73 -16.83 -22.90
C PRO A 28 7.05 -15.95 -21.84
N THR A 29 6.33 -14.94 -22.32
CA THR A 29 5.77 -13.77 -21.59
C THR A 29 4.62 -14.05 -20.62
N HIS A 30 4.48 -15.27 -20.09
CA HIS A 30 3.36 -15.64 -19.19
C HIS A 30 3.79 -16.26 -17.86
N LEU A 31 5.05 -16.66 -17.70
CA LEU A 31 5.56 -17.33 -16.49
C LEU A 31 6.49 -16.46 -15.63
N PHE A 32 6.93 -15.30 -16.14
CA PHE A 32 7.77 -14.35 -15.39
C PHE A 32 7.05 -13.65 -14.23
N SER A 33 5.73 -13.49 -14.32
CA SER A 33 4.96 -12.73 -13.32
C SER A 33 4.90 -13.45 -11.96
N ILE A 34 4.82 -14.78 -11.97
CA ILE A 34 4.62 -15.59 -10.76
C ILE A 34 5.96 -15.93 -10.07
N MET A 35 7.07 -15.96 -10.82
CA MET A 35 8.40 -16.31 -10.31
C MET A 35 9.16 -15.15 -9.65
N SER A 36 8.69 -13.91 -9.82
CA SER A 36 9.32 -12.71 -9.25
C SER A 36 8.99 -12.50 -7.77
N LEU A 37 7.73 -12.75 -7.37
CA LEU A 37 7.27 -12.57 -5.99
C LEU A 37 7.91 -13.59 -5.03
N MET A 38 7.96 -14.86 -5.43
CA MET A 38 8.52 -15.94 -4.59
C MET A 38 10.02 -15.76 -4.35
N HIS A 39 10.72 -15.17 -5.31
CA HIS A 39 12.14 -14.85 -5.19
C HIS A 39 12.37 -13.68 -4.21
N PHE A 40 11.56 -12.61 -4.30
CA PHE A 40 11.63 -11.49 -3.36
C PHE A 40 11.30 -11.90 -1.92
N ILE A 41 10.29 -12.75 -1.70
CA ILE A 41 9.95 -13.24 -0.36
C ILE A 41 11.11 -14.07 0.24
N ARG A 42 11.78 -14.90 -0.56
CA ARG A 42 12.99 -15.62 -0.12
C ARG A 42 14.14 -14.66 0.19
N GLN A 43 14.31 -13.60 -0.61
CA GLN A 43 15.32 -12.57 -0.36
C GLN A 43 15.04 -11.76 0.91
N ALA A 44 13.77 -11.40 1.17
CA ALA A 44 13.34 -10.65 2.34
C ALA A 44 13.56 -11.43 3.65
N LYS A 45 13.49 -12.77 3.61
CA LYS A 45 13.78 -13.62 4.78
C LYS A 45 15.28 -13.72 5.10
N ASN A 46 16.14 -13.68 4.08
CA ASN A 46 17.58 -13.88 4.25
C ASN A 46 18.32 -12.58 4.62
N LYS A 47 17.67 -11.42 4.49
CA LYS A 47 18.25 -10.08 4.66
C LYS A 47 17.40 -9.25 5.63
N PRO A 48 17.80 -9.13 6.91
CA PRO A 48 16.99 -8.42 7.92
C PRO A 48 16.85 -6.92 7.64
N GLU A 49 17.73 -6.32 6.83
CA GLU A 49 17.68 -4.91 6.44
C GLU A 49 16.48 -4.54 5.56
N ILE A 50 15.81 -5.53 4.93
CA ILE A 50 14.66 -5.31 4.04
C ILE A 50 13.35 -5.14 4.82
N PHE A 51 13.27 -5.72 6.03
CA PHE A 51 12.08 -5.73 6.87
C PHE A 51 11.47 -4.33 7.13
N PRO A 52 12.24 -3.29 7.52
CA PRO A 52 11.67 -1.97 7.80
C PRO A 52 11.07 -1.31 6.55
N ILE A 53 11.69 -1.50 5.38
CA ILE A 53 11.22 -0.89 4.13
C ILE A 53 9.90 -1.54 3.69
N VAL A 54 9.82 -2.88 3.73
CA VAL A 54 8.60 -3.61 3.40
C VAL A 54 7.49 -3.33 4.41
N GLY A 55 7.83 -3.16 5.69
CA GLY A 55 6.89 -2.78 6.73
C GLY A 55 6.23 -1.42 6.46
N ILE A 56 7.02 -0.38 6.22
CA ILE A 56 6.50 0.97 5.98
C ILE A 56 5.70 1.02 4.67
N LEU A 57 6.18 0.39 3.59
CA LEU A 57 5.44 0.31 2.33
C LEU A 57 4.12 -0.46 2.47
N GLY A 58 4.14 -1.59 3.18
CA GLY A 58 2.95 -2.38 3.47
C GLY A 58 1.93 -1.59 4.29
N CYS A 59 2.39 -0.86 5.31
CA CYS A 59 1.54 0.05 6.08
C CYS A 59 0.98 1.19 5.24
N ALA A 60 1.77 1.80 4.36
CA ALA A 60 1.33 2.89 3.49
C ALA A 60 0.26 2.43 2.50
N LEU A 61 0.51 1.32 1.78
CA LEU A 61 -0.44 0.76 0.83
C LEU A 61 -1.69 0.23 1.52
N GLY A 62 -1.53 -0.49 2.63
CA GLY A 62 -2.65 -0.98 3.45
C GLY A 62 -3.49 0.17 4.01
N GLY A 63 -2.86 1.22 4.52
CA GLY A 63 -3.53 2.42 5.00
C GLY A 63 -4.29 3.16 3.89
N ALA A 64 -3.70 3.28 2.70
CA ALA A 64 -4.36 3.90 1.55
C ALA A 64 -5.60 3.13 1.10
N VAL A 65 -5.51 1.80 1.02
CA VAL A 65 -6.65 0.94 0.69
C VAL A 65 -7.73 1.03 1.78
N TYR A 66 -7.34 0.97 3.05
CA TYR A 66 -8.26 1.10 4.17
C TYR A 66 -9.03 2.42 4.15
N MET A 67 -8.33 3.55 3.95
CA MET A 67 -8.96 4.86 3.88
C MET A 67 -9.88 5.00 2.66
N SER A 68 -9.48 4.46 1.51
CA SER A 68 -10.30 4.48 0.29
C SER A 68 -11.61 3.71 0.49
N ILE A 69 -11.56 2.52 1.08
CA ILE A 69 -12.76 1.72 1.38
C ILE A 69 -13.60 2.41 2.45
N HIS A 70 -12.99 3.00 3.46
CA HIS A 70 -13.71 3.72 4.51
C HIS A 70 -14.49 4.93 3.95
N GLN A 71 -13.85 5.74 3.10
CA GLN A 71 -14.50 6.89 2.46
C GLN A 71 -15.58 6.48 1.47
N ALA A 72 -15.37 5.38 0.72
CA ALA A 72 -16.42 4.82 -0.12
C ALA A 72 -17.68 4.47 0.71
N ARG A 73 -17.54 4.09 1.97
CA ARG A 73 -18.67 3.75 2.85
C ARG A 73 -19.18 4.92 3.69
N ALA A 74 -18.63 6.12 3.56
CA ALA A 74 -19.08 7.30 4.29
C ALA A 74 -20.55 7.61 3.98
N PRO A 75 -21.32 8.17 4.94
CA PRO A 75 -22.75 8.43 4.74
C PRO A 75 -23.04 9.49 3.68
N ASP A 76 -22.05 10.27 3.25
CA ASP A 76 -22.18 11.24 2.16
C ASP A 76 -22.11 10.58 0.77
N VAL A 77 -21.66 9.33 0.69
CA VAL A 77 -21.45 8.60 -0.57
C VAL A 77 -22.63 7.67 -0.87
N VAL A 78 -23.30 7.96 -1.98
CA VAL A 78 -24.48 7.24 -2.48
C VAL A 78 -24.06 6.22 -3.55
N TRP A 79 -24.15 4.92 -3.21
CA TRP A 79 -23.95 3.82 -4.17
C TRP A 79 -25.27 3.35 -4.76
N ASP A 80 -26.28 3.12 -3.91
CA ASP A 80 -27.63 2.85 -4.37
C ASP A 80 -28.46 4.13 -4.47
N HIS A 81 -28.89 4.46 -5.68
CA HIS A 81 -29.70 5.64 -5.97
C HIS A 81 -31.21 5.31 -6.00
N LYS A 82 -31.57 4.02 -5.88
CA LYS A 82 -32.95 3.55 -6.04
C LYS A 82 -33.68 3.39 -4.70
N ASP A 83 -33.08 2.69 -3.74
CA ASP A 83 -33.74 2.40 -2.46
C ASP A 83 -33.54 3.54 -1.45
N ASN A 84 -32.31 4.08 -1.37
CA ASN A 84 -31.97 5.11 -0.40
C ASN A 84 -31.15 6.26 -1.00
N LYS A 85 -31.86 7.23 -1.58
CA LYS A 85 -31.25 8.41 -2.21
C LYS A 85 -30.51 9.33 -1.21
N TYR A 86 -30.85 9.26 0.08
CA TYR A 86 -30.39 10.20 1.10
C TYR A 86 -29.78 9.47 2.32
N PRO A 87 -28.60 8.84 2.17
CA PRO A 87 -27.99 8.00 3.20
C PRO A 87 -27.66 8.71 4.52
N TRP A 88 -27.55 10.03 4.53
CA TRP A 88 -27.37 10.81 5.76
C TRP A 88 -28.60 10.81 6.68
N GLN A 89 -29.79 10.44 6.16
CA GLN A 89 -31.02 10.38 6.95
C GLN A 89 -31.02 9.19 7.94
N ASP A 90 -30.19 8.17 7.70
CA ASP A 90 -30.13 6.96 8.52
C ASP A 90 -29.26 7.12 9.78
N ILE A 91 -28.50 8.21 9.88
CA ILE A 91 -27.59 8.47 10.99
C ILE A 91 -28.39 9.00 12.18
N GLN A 92 -28.26 8.33 13.33
CA GLN A 92 -28.88 8.84 14.55
C GLN A 92 -27.98 9.90 15.20
N GLY A 93 -28.59 10.91 15.83
CA GLY A 93 -27.85 12.02 16.45
C GLY A 93 -26.91 11.60 17.59
N ASN A 94 -27.07 10.39 18.14
CA ASN A 94 -26.20 9.83 19.18
C ASN A 94 -25.08 8.92 18.62
N GLU A 95 -24.92 8.86 17.30
CA GLU A 95 -23.93 8.01 16.65
C GLU A 95 -22.73 8.79 16.12
N GLN A 96 -21.55 8.20 16.28
CA GLN A 96 -20.30 8.80 15.86
C GLN A 96 -19.93 8.41 14.42
N VAL A 97 -19.95 9.37 13.50
CA VAL A 97 -19.57 9.17 12.08
C VAL A 97 -18.07 9.29 11.84
N LYS A 98 -17.36 10.10 12.65
CA LYS A 98 -15.94 10.38 12.45
C LYS A 98 -15.08 9.14 12.67
N LEU A 99 -14.01 8.99 11.89
CA LEU A 99 -13.08 7.86 12.01
C LEU A 99 -12.47 7.75 13.43
N ALA A 100 -12.12 8.89 14.03
CA ALA A 100 -11.69 8.99 15.42
C ALA A 100 -12.09 10.34 16.04
N THR A 101 -12.48 10.32 17.31
CA THR A 101 -12.66 11.51 18.16
C THR A 101 -12.02 11.22 19.51
N VAL A 102 -11.18 12.15 20.00
CA VAL A 102 -10.49 11.98 21.30
C VAL A 102 -11.45 12.21 22.47
N ASN A 103 -12.37 13.17 22.34
CA ASN A 103 -13.41 13.47 23.31
C ASN A 103 -14.77 12.95 22.81
N GLN A 104 -14.98 11.63 22.87
CA GLN A 104 -16.24 11.01 22.43
C GLN A 104 -17.41 11.54 23.27
N LYS A 105 -18.43 12.09 22.60
CA LYS A 105 -19.71 12.51 23.23
C LYS A 105 -20.88 11.62 22.83
N TYR A 106 -20.60 10.58 22.06
CA TYR A 106 -21.57 9.70 21.42
C TYR A 106 -21.46 8.31 22.04
N ASP A 107 -22.59 7.66 22.28
CA ASP A 107 -22.61 6.35 22.95
C ASP A 107 -22.20 5.20 22.02
N SER A 108 -22.44 5.34 20.71
CA SER A 108 -22.19 4.29 19.72
C SER A 108 -21.57 4.82 18.42
N ARG A 109 -21.00 3.90 17.64
CA ARG A 109 -20.43 4.16 16.31
C ARG A 109 -21.49 3.86 15.26
N TRP A 110 -21.63 4.74 14.27
CA TRP A 110 -22.52 4.48 13.14
C TRP A 110 -22.00 3.32 12.29
N HIS A 111 -22.89 2.41 11.91
CA HIS A 111 -22.62 1.31 11.00
C HIS A 111 -23.64 1.30 9.87
N ARG A 112 -23.17 1.19 8.63
CA ARG A 112 -24.03 1.06 7.44
C ARG A 112 -24.66 -0.34 7.38
N THR A 113 -25.98 -0.42 7.46
CA THR A 113 -26.76 -1.68 7.50
C THR A 113 -27.16 -2.18 6.10
N HIS A 114 -27.41 -1.27 5.16
CA HIS A 114 -27.83 -1.51 3.78
C HIS A 114 -26.89 -0.81 2.78
N TRP A 115 -26.91 -1.24 1.52
CA TRP A 115 -25.94 -0.81 0.49
C TRP A 115 -26.57 0.02 -0.61
#